data_AF-A0A2R6EQB4-F1
#
_entry.id   AF-A0A2R6EQB4-F1
#
_cell.length_a   1.000
_cell.length_b   1.000
_cell.length_c   1.000
_cell.angle_alpha   90.00
_cell.angle_beta   90.00
_cell.angle_gamma   90.00
#
_symmetry.space_group_name_H-M   'P 1'
#
loop_
_entity.id
_entity.type
_entity.pdbx_description
1 polymer ?
#
loop_
_entity_poly.entity_id
_entity_poly.type
_entity_poly.pdbx_seq_one_letter_code
_entity_poly.pdbx_strand_id
1 'polypeptide(L)'
;MSEQTCPTCSKSLATEQGMRQHHTKVHGIPLPNRTCGECDEMFYDPKARRVYCDDCYTGAGEQNGNWQNAAETTDCRRCDTEFEYYPSNKDGVFCSDCVERMNEFIGTPSHEGKVTEKVTTPCEQCGAAITMRKSKRNYGSGRFCSRPCLAEWQSENWRGEGHPAWDGGWNDERIRNWTKVKRQTLERDNHRCQNCEASVEDLGQEPDIHHIVPLREFDDPTRAHTLDNLIALCRACHMRIEHGLEQLPERNQ
;
A
#
# COMPACT_ATOMS: atom_id res chain seq x y z
N MET A 1 18.51 29.08 -36.44
CA MET A 1 17.92 28.57 -35.18
C MET A 1 17.52 29.79 -34.37
N SER A 2 16.25 29.95 -34.00
CA SER A 2 15.77 31.11 -33.24
C SER A 2 16.16 30.99 -31.77
N GLU A 3 17.06 31.86 -31.31
CA GLU A 3 17.42 31.97 -29.89
C GLU A 3 16.18 32.32 -29.05
N GLN A 4 16.02 31.67 -27.91
CA GLN A 4 14.87 31.87 -27.01
C GLN A 4 15.32 32.65 -25.79
N THR A 5 14.72 33.82 -25.57
CA THR A 5 15.07 34.70 -24.44
C THR A 5 14.18 34.41 -23.24
N CYS A 6 14.81 34.23 -22.07
CA CYS A 6 14.11 34.12 -20.81
C CYS A 6 13.30 35.40 -20.52
N PRO A 7 11.99 35.33 -20.24
CA PRO A 7 11.17 36.52 -20.01
C PRO A 7 11.54 37.29 -18.72
N THR A 8 12.17 36.63 -17.75
CA THR A 8 12.47 37.23 -16.43
C THR A 8 13.86 37.87 -16.38
N CYS A 9 14.87 37.30 -17.04
CA CYS A 9 16.26 37.80 -16.98
C CYS A 9 16.88 38.06 -18.35
N SER A 10 16.10 37.98 -19.43
CA SER A 10 16.51 38.23 -20.82
C SER A 10 17.69 37.37 -21.31
N LYS A 11 18.05 36.30 -20.58
CA LYS A 11 19.10 35.36 -20.97
C LYS A 11 18.69 34.58 -22.22
N SER A 12 19.52 34.64 -23.26
CA SER A 12 19.34 33.86 -24.49
C SER A 12 19.77 32.40 -24.29
N LEU A 13 18.92 31.47 -24.73
CA LEU A 13 19.15 30.03 -24.69
C LEU A 13 18.90 29.41 -26.06
N ALA A 14 19.65 28.35 -26.36
CA ALA A 14 19.69 27.74 -27.69
C ALA A 14 18.37 27.03 -28.09
N THR A 15 17.55 26.62 -27.13
CA THR A 15 16.28 25.91 -27.37
C THR A 15 15.20 26.40 -26.41
N GLU A 16 13.93 26.28 -26.82
CA GLU A 16 12.78 26.62 -25.98
C GLU A 16 12.75 25.74 -24.72
N GLN A 17 13.00 24.44 -24.85
CA GLN A 17 13.07 23.53 -23.71
C GLN A 17 14.17 23.94 -22.72
N GLY A 18 15.34 24.34 -23.21
CA GLY A 18 16.43 24.86 -22.39
C GLY A 18 16.04 26.16 -21.66
N MET A 19 15.33 27.06 -22.35
CA MET A 19 14.76 28.28 -21.77
C MET A 19 13.78 28.00 -20.65
N ARG A 20 12.84 27.08 -20.85
CA ARG A 20 11.83 26.70 -19.84
C ARG A 20 12.49 26.04 -18.62
N GLN A 21 13.47 25.16 -18.82
CA GLN A 21 14.22 24.55 -17.72
C GLN A 21 15.02 25.58 -16.91
N HIS A 22 15.68 26.51 -17.60
CA HIS A 22 16.37 27.63 -16.96
C HIS A 22 15.40 28.47 -16.13
N HIS A 23 14.24 28.84 -16.69
CA HIS A 23 13.25 29.65 -16.00
C HIS A 23 12.77 28.99 -14.71
N THR A 24 12.38 27.71 -14.76
CA THR A 24 11.93 26.98 -13.57
C THR A 24 13.06 26.81 -12.54
N LYS A 25 14.28 26.46 -12.96
CA LYS A 25 15.40 26.20 -12.03
C LYS A 25 15.97 27.47 -11.40
N VAL A 26 15.99 28.59 -12.11
CA VAL A 26 16.61 29.84 -11.64
C VAL A 26 15.60 30.79 -11.00
N HIS A 27 14.35 30.82 -11.48
CA HIS A 27 13.31 31.73 -10.98
C HIS A 27 12.22 31.02 -10.18
N GLY A 28 12.23 29.69 -10.08
CA GLY A 28 11.29 28.92 -9.26
C GLY A 28 9.86 28.83 -9.83
N ILE A 29 9.59 29.49 -10.97
CA ILE A 29 8.24 29.58 -11.55
C ILE A 29 8.24 28.85 -12.91
N PRO A 30 7.43 27.79 -13.10
CA PRO A 30 7.25 27.17 -14.40
C PRO A 30 6.50 28.09 -15.37
N LEU A 31 6.94 28.12 -16.64
CA LEU A 31 6.21 28.84 -17.69
C LEU A 31 4.99 28.04 -18.16
N PRO A 32 3.85 28.70 -18.43
CA PRO A 32 2.61 28.03 -18.80
C PRO A 32 2.76 27.21 -20.08
N ASN A 33 2.14 26.04 -20.12
CA ASN A 33 2.23 25.06 -21.21
C ASN A 33 0.86 24.64 -21.75
N ARG A 34 -0.23 25.20 -21.22
CA ARG A 34 -1.61 24.94 -21.62
C ARG A 34 -2.39 26.26 -21.66
N THR A 35 -3.46 26.28 -22.43
CA THR A 35 -4.45 27.36 -22.47
C THR A 35 -5.77 26.79 -21.99
N CYS A 36 -6.45 27.48 -21.07
CA CYS A 36 -7.74 27.05 -20.55
C CYS A 36 -8.81 27.09 -21.65
N GLY A 37 -9.54 26.00 -21.84
CA GLY A 37 -10.65 25.95 -22.82
C GLY A 37 -11.90 26.75 -22.44
N GLU A 38 -11.94 27.40 -21.27
CA GLU A 38 -13.08 28.20 -20.80
C GLU A 38 -12.74 29.69 -20.69
N CYS A 39 -11.65 30.06 -20.03
CA CYS A 39 -11.24 31.45 -19.83
C CYS A 39 -10.09 31.93 -20.73
N ASP A 40 -9.56 31.05 -21.61
CA ASP A 40 -8.40 31.31 -22.47
C ASP A 40 -7.10 31.72 -21.74
N GLU A 41 -7.07 31.66 -20.40
CA GLU A 41 -5.86 31.94 -19.64
C GLU A 41 -4.81 30.83 -19.78
N MET A 42 -3.55 31.24 -19.86
CA MET A 42 -2.42 30.33 -19.93
C MET A 42 -2.04 29.82 -18.54
N PHE A 43 -1.93 28.51 -18.37
CA PHE A 43 -1.57 27.88 -17.10
C PHE A 43 -0.52 26.78 -17.27
N TYR A 44 0.10 26.38 -16.16
CA TYR A 44 1.08 25.29 -16.12
C TYR A 44 0.45 23.99 -15.61
N ASP A 45 0.57 22.92 -16.40
CA ASP A 45 0.22 21.56 -16.01
C ASP A 45 1.45 20.64 -16.13
N PRO A 46 1.96 20.09 -15.01
CA PRO A 46 3.11 19.18 -15.03
C PRO A 46 2.96 17.97 -15.96
N LYS A 47 1.72 17.47 -16.15
CA LYS A 47 1.45 16.28 -16.97
C LYS A 47 0.98 16.61 -18.39
N ALA A 48 0.70 17.88 -18.69
CA ALA A 48 0.16 18.37 -19.96
C ALA A 48 -1.10 17.61 -20.45
N ARG A 49 -2.00 17.24 -19.53
CA ARG A 49 -3.26 16.52 -19.79
C ARG A 49 -4.50 17.37 -19.52
N ARG A 50 -4.40 18.43 -18.73
CA ARG A 50 -5.55 19.26 -18.35
C ARG A 50 -5.98 20.16 -19.50
N VAL A 51 -7.29 20.34 -19.65
CA VAL A 51 -7.92 21.25 -20.63
C VAL A 51 -8.36 22.56 -19.96
N TYR A 52 -8.79 22.48 -18.71
CA TYR A 52 -9.25 23.61 -17.91
C TYR A 52 -8.21 23.97 -16.83
N CYS A 53 -8.12 25.25 -16.46
CA CYS A 53 -7.31 25.67 -15.30
C CYS A 53 -7.98 25.23 -13.99
N ASP A 54 -7.27 25.31 -12.87
CA ASP A 54 -7.81 24.87 -11.57
C ASP A 54 -9.05 25.67 -11.14
N ASP A 55 -9.15 26.94 -11.53
CA ASP A 55 -10.29 27.81 -11.18
C ASP A 55 -11.54 27.54 -12.04
N CYS A 56 -11.36 27.13 -13.31
CA CYS A 56 -12.46 26.80 -14.22
C CYS A 56 -12.88 25.32 -14.15
N TYR A 57 -12.05 24.44 -13.59
CA TYR A 57 -12.36 23.01 -13.53
C TYR A 57 -13.37 22.67 -12.44
N THR A 58 -14.60 22.36 -12.84
CA THR A 58 -15.71 21.96 -11.96
C THR A 58 -15.73 20.47 -11.62
N GLY A 59 -15.04 19.63 -12.41
CA GLY A 59 -15.05 18.17 -12.26
C GLY A 59 -16.38 17.49 -12.62
N ALA A 60 -17.33 18.24 -13.20
CA ALA A 60 -18.65 17.76 -13.57
C ALA A 60 -18.96 18.02 -15.05
N GLY A 61 -19.96 17.32 -15.58
CA GLY A 61 -20.40 17.47 -16.96
C GLY A 61 -19.27 17.26 -17.96
N GLU A 62 -19.29 18.02 -19.05
CA GLU A 62 -18.33 17.96 -20.16
C GLU A 62 -16.87 18.12 -19.75
N GLN A 63 -16.62 18.77 -18.61
CA GLN A 63 -15.27 18.97 -18.10
C GLN A 63 -14.67 17.71 -17.46
N ASN A 64 -15.49 16.72 -17.09
CA ASN A 64 -15.03 15.47 -16.53
C ASN A 64 -14.50 14.55 -17.65
N GLY A 65 -13.26 14.06 -17.52
CA GLY A 65 -12.65 13.17 -18.52
C GLY A 65 -13.35 11.82 -18.71
N ASN A 66 -14.28 11.46 -17.81
CA ASN A 66 -15.15 10.29 -17.92
C ASN A 66 -16.54 10.63 -18.48
N TRP A 67 -16.81 11.89 -18.82
CA TRP A 67 -18.08 12.32 -19.37
C TRP A 67 -18.20 11.87 -20.82
N GLN A 68 -19.25 11.11 -21.11
CA GLN A 68 -19.71 10.78 -22.45
C GLN A 68 -21.15 11.25 -22.56
N ASN A 69 -21.52 11.77 -23.75
CA ASN A 69 -22.79 12.43 -24.02
C ASN A 69 -23.98 11.81 -23.28
N ALA A 70 -24.70 12.73 -22.64
CA ALA A 70 -25.57 12.51 -21.52
C ALA A 70 -26.91 11.93 -21.96
N ALA A 71 -27.14 10.71 -21.46
CA ALA A 71 -28.39 9.99 -21.44
C ALA A 71 -29.13 9.75 -22.76
N GLU A 72 -29.63 8.53 -22.90
CA GLU A 72 -30.49 8.09 -23.99
C GLU A 72 -31.92 7.91 -23.47
N THR A 73 -32.88 7.95 -24.39
CA THR A 73 -34.29 7.79 -24.09
C THR A 73 -34.83 6.53 -24.76
N THR A 74 -35.65 5.77 -24.05
CA THR A 74 -36.29 4.54 -24.56
C THR A 74 -37.58 4.23 -23.80
N ASP A 75 -38.43 3.39 -24.36
CA ASP A 75 -39.66 2.94 -23.71
C ASP A 75 -39.39 1.79 -22.75
N CYS A 76 -39.99 1.84 -21.57
CA CYS A 76 -39.90 0.77 -20.58
C CYS A 76 -40.68 -0.46 -21.06
N ARG A 77 -40.01 -1.61 -21.19
CA ARG A 77 -40.65 -2.88 -21.64
C ARG A 77 -41.83 -3.35 -20.79
N ARG A 78 -41.99 -2.83 -19.56
CA ARG A 78 -43.03 -3.25 -18.62
C ARG A 78 -44.26 -2.33 -18.60
N CYS A 79 -44.05 -1.01 -18.65
CA CYS A 79 -45.12 -0.02 -18.48
C CYS A 79 -45.26 0.91 -19.68
N ASP A 80 -44.46 0.72 -20.73
CA ASP A 80 -44.44 1.49 -21.97
C ASP A 80 -44.25 3.01 -21.77
N THR A 81 -43.77 3.41 -20.60
CA THR A 81 -43.41 4.81 -20.32
C THR A 81 -42.03 5.09 -20.87
N GLU A 82 -41.91 6.18 -21.61
CA GLU A 82 -40.63 6.74 -22.02
C GLU A 82 -39.80 7.13 -20.77
N PHE A 83 -38.51 6.78 -20.76
CA PHE A 83 -37.60 7.15 -19.68
C PHE A 83 -36.18 7.39 -20.19
N GLU A 84 -35.47 8.25 -19.46
CA GLU A 84 -34.08 8.58 -19.70
C GLU A 84 -33.15 7.63 -18.92
N TYR A 85 -32.04 7.22 -19.54
CA TYR A 85 -31.04 6.36 -18.93
C TYR A 85 -29.63 6.63 -19.43
N TYR A 86 -28.62 6.31 -18.63
CA TYR A 86 -27.24 6.35 -19.09
C TYR A 86 -26.83 4.94 -19.55
N PRO A 87 -26.43 4.75 -20.83
CA PRO A 87 -25.94 3.46 -21.32
C PRO A 87 -24.74 2.91 -20.54
N SER A 88 -23.94 3.81 -19.96
CA SER A 88 -22.83 3.45 -19.06
C SER A 88 -23.29 2.87 -17.71
N ASN A 89 -24.54 3.11 -17.32
CA ASN A 89 -25.11 2.67 -16.04
C ASN A 89 -26.03 1.45 -16.22
N LYS A 90 -26.91 1.44 -17.24
CA LYS A 90 -27.85 0.35 -17.51
C LYS A 90 -28.21 0.24 -18.99
N ASP A 91 -28.68 -0.93 -19.41
CA ASP A 91 -29.04 -1.25 -20.81
C ASP A 91 -30.38 -0.63 -21.31
N GLY A 92 -30.97 0.33 -20.59
CA GLY A 92 -32.20 0.99 -21.06
C GLY A 92 -33.44 0.08 -21.19
N VAL A 93 -33.52 -1.06 -20.51
CA VAL A 93 -34.67 -1.98 -20.70
C VAL A 93 -35.88 -1.65 -19.81
N PHE A 94 -35.64 -1.16 -18.59
CA PHE A 94 -36.67 -0.88 -17.58
C PHE A 94 -36.45 0.48 -16.91
N CYS A 95 -37.54 1.21 -16.66
CA CYS A 95 -37.53 2.45 -15.88
C CYS A 95 -37.26 2.17 -14.39
N SER A 96 -36.80 3.17 -13.64
CA SER A 96 -36.46 3.06 -12.21
C SER A 96 -37.64 2.53 -11.38
N ASP A 97 -38.83 3.10 -11.61
CA ASP A 97 -40.04 2.75 -10.86
C ASP A 97 -40.44 1.28 -11.02
N CYS A 98 -40.30 0.74 -12.24
CA CYS A 98 -40.57 -0.66 -12.49
C CYS A 98 -39.56 -1.59 -11.83
N VAL A 99 -38.29 -1.17 -11.73
CA VAL A 99 -37.25 -1.95 -11.04
C VAL A 99 -37.46 -1.92 -9.52
N GLU A 100 -37.79 -0.76 -8.95
CA GLU A 100 -38.00 -0.60 -7.50
C GLU A 100 -39.23 -1.35 -6.96
N ARG A 101 -40.31 -1.42 -7.75
CA ARG A 101 -41.57 -2.07 -7.32
C ARG A 101 -41.55 -3.59 -7.45
N MET A 102 -40.45 -4.17 -7.92
CA MET A 102 -40.38 -5.60 -8.21
C MET A 102 -39.76 -6.38 -7.06
N ASN A 103 -40.43 -7.47 -6.68
CA ASN A 103 -39.92 -8.46 -5.72
C ASN A 103 -39.18 -9.62 -6.41
N GLU A 104 -39.13 -9.62 -7.74
CA GLU A 104 -38.53 -10.69 -8.55
C GLU A 104 -37.34 -10.14 -9.36
N PHE A 105 -36.31 -10.98 -9.54
CA PHE A 105 -35.11 -10.60 -10.27
C PHE A 105 -35.38 -10.44 -11.77
N ILE A 106 -35.21 -9.22 -12.29
CA ILE A 106 -35.42 -8.86 -13.69
C ILE A 106 -34.09 -8.90 -14.45
N GLY A 107 -33.62 -10.09 -14.76
CA GLY A 107 -32.39 -10.28 -15.53
C GLY A 107 -32.10 -11.76 -15.76
N THR A 108 -31.08 -12.04 -16.54
CA THR A 108 -30.53 -13.40 -16.64
C THR A 108 -29.65 -13.64 -15.42
N PRO A 109 -29.98 -14.62 -14.55
CA PRO A 109 -29.14 -14.90 -13.41
C PRO A 109 -27.72 -15.24 -13.87
N SER A 110 -26.70 -14.73 -13.18
CA SER A 110 -25.30 -14.86 -13.59
C SER A 110 -24.77 -16.31 -13.71
N HIS A 111 -25.57 -17.29 -13.28
CA HIS A 111 -25.30 -18.73 -13.35
C HIS A 111 -25.93 -19.42 -14.57
N GLU A 112 -26.90 -18.82 -15.26
CA GLU A 112 -27.40 -19.35 -16.54
C GLU A 112 -26.31 -19.23 -17.62
N GLY A 113 -25.99 -20.35 -18.28
CA GLY A 113 -25.03 -20.42 -19.39
C GLY A 113 -23.54 -20.54 -19.00
N LYS A 114 -23.15 -20.34 -17.74
CA LYS A 114 -21.75 -20.52 -17.30
C LYS A 114 -21.44 -21.97 -16.94
N VAL A 115 -21.09 -22.78 -17.94
CA VAL A 115 -20.48 -24.10 -17.69
C VAL A 115 -19.10 -23.89 -17.08
N THR A 116 -18.97 -23.99 -15.77
CA THR A 116 -17.66 -23.88 -15.11
C THR A 116 -16.91 -25.20 -15.29
N GLU A 117 -15.82 -25.18 -16.06
CA GLU A 117 -14.91 -26.31 -16.21
C GLU A 117 -14.40 -26.75 -14.82
N LYS A 118 -14.60 -28.03 -14.51
CA LYS A 118 -14.12 -28.66 -13.27
C LYS A 118 -12.88 -29.49 -13.59
N VAL A 119 -11.92 -29.46 -12.68
CA VAL A 119 -10.69 -30.24 -12.72
C VAL A 119 -10.60 -31.08 -11.45
N THR A 120 -10.05 -32.29 -11.59
CA THR A 120 -9.80 -33.21 -10.48
C THR A 120 -8.30 -33.38 -10.30
N THR A 121 -7.82 -33.15 -9.09
CA THR A 121 -6.40 -33.30 -8.71
C THR A 121 -6.28 -34.16 -7.46
N PRO A 122 -5.22 -34.98 -7.32
CA PRO A 122 -4.99 -35.71 -6.09
C PRO A 122 -4.52 -34.78 -4.97
N CYS A 123 -4.91 -35.07 -3.73
CA CYS A 123 -4.36 -34.46 -2.53
C CYS A 123 -2.89 -34.82 -2.38
N GLU A 124 -2.00 -33.85 -2.16
CA GLU A 124 -0.56 -34.11 -2.01
C GLU A 124 -0.20 -34.87 -0.72
N GLN A 125 -1.08 -34.88 0.29
CA GLN A 125 -0.84 -35.61 1.55
C GLN A 125 -1.43 -37.03 1.52
N CYS A 126 -2.72 -37.17 1.18
CA CYS A 126 -3.43 -38.45 1.31
C CYS A 126 -3.82 -39.10 -0.03
N GLY A 127 -3.53 -38.46 -1.16
CA GLY A 127 -3.87 -38.96 -2.50
C GLY A 127 -5.35 -38.89 -2.89
N ALA A 128 -6.24 -38.51 -1.98
CA ALA A 128 -7.68 -38.41 -2.25
C ALA A 128 -7.98 -37.45 -3.41
N ALA A 129 -8.91 -37.82 -4.30
CA ALA A 129 -9.31 -36.99 -5.43
C ALA A 129 -10.09 -35.75 -4.98
N ILE A 130 -9.65 -34.57 -5.44
CA ILE A 130 -10.25 -33.28 -5.13
C ILE A 130 -10.80 -32.67 -6.42
N THR A 131 -12.12 -32.50 -6.50
CA THR A 131 -12.77 -31.89 -7.66
C THR A 131 -13.13 -30.44 -7.37
N MET A 132 -12.70 -29.53 -8.24
CA MET A 132 -12.96 -28.09 -8.09
C MET A 132 -13.04 -27.38 -9.43
N ARG A 133 -13.45 -26.10 -9.41
CA ARG A 133 -13.44 -25.25 -10.61
C ARG A 133 -12.00 -24.98 -11.05
N LYS A 134 -11.75 -24.95 -12.36
CA LYS A 134 -10.44 -24.61 -12.95
C LYS A 134 -9.92 -23.26 -12.48
N SER A 135 -10.80 -22.26 -12.33
CA SER A 135 -10.43 -20.96 -11.78
C SER A 135 -9.86 -21.06 -10.36
N LYS A 136 -10.48 -21.85 -9.47
CA LYS A 136 -9.94 -22.09 -8.12
C LYS A 136 -8.57 -22.74 -8.16
N ARG A 137 -8.36 -23.69 -9.08
CA ARG A 137 -7.05 -24.33 -9.27
C ARG A 137 -5.99 -23.34 -9.73
N ASN A 138 -6.31 -22.44 -10.66
CA ASN A 138 -5.40 -21.40 -11.14
C ASN A 138 -4.95 -20.44 -10.02
N TYR A 139 -5.81 -20.16 -9.04
CA TYR A 139 -5.48 -19.39 -7.84
C TYR A 139 -4.80 -20.22 -6.72
N GLY A 140 -4.30 -21.42 -7.04
CA GLY A 140 -3.53 -22.25 -6.10
C GLY A 140 -4.38 -23.12 -5.15
N SER A 141 -5.70 -23.21 -5.32
CA SER A 141 -6.52 -24.15 -4.54
C SER A 141 -6.32 -25.59 -4.98
N GLY A 142 -6.66 -26.54 -4.11
CA GLY A 142 -6.71 -27.97 -4.47
C GLY A 142 -5.43 -28.75 -4.27
N ARG A 143 -4.49 -28.22 -3.49
CA ARG A 143 -3.28 -28.94 -3.07
C ARG A 143 -3.59 -30.03 -2.03
N PHE A 144 -4.51 -29.74 -1.13
CA PHE A 144 -4.93 -30.64 -0.06
C PHE A 144 -6.45 -30.74 0.00
N CYS A 145 -6.98 -31.93 0.33
CA CYS A 145 -8.42 -32.17 0.38
C CYS A 145 -9.08 -31.54 1.61
N SER A 146 -8.29 -31.22 2.65
CA SER A 146 -8.79 -30.76 3.94
C SER A 146 -7.73 -29.98 4.72
N ARG A 147 -8.17 -29.22 5.74
CA ARG A 147 -7.27 -28.53 6.68
C ARG A 147 -6.35 -29.51 7.44
N PRO A 148 -6.81 -30.69 7.92
CA PRO A 148 -5.93 -31.69 8.50
C PRO A 148 -4.79 -32.15 7.58
N CYS A 149 -5.07 -32.46 6.31
CA CYS A 149 -4.04 -32.86 5.36
C CYS A 149 -3.00 -31.75 5.10
N LEU A 150 -3.44 -30.49 5.08
CA LEU A 150 -2.52 -29.36 5.01
C LEU A 150 -1.63 -29.28 6.26
N ALA A 151 -2.20 -29.44 7.45
CA ALA A 151 -1.47 -29.34 8.71
C ALA A 151 -0.45 -30.48 8.88
N GLU A 152 -0.80 -31.70 8.48
CA GLU A 152 0.10 -32.85 8.50
C GLU A 152 1.28 -32.64 7.55
N TRP A 153 0.98 -32.25 6.30
CA TRP A 153 2.00 -31.90 5.32
C TRP A 153 2.93 -30.78 5.83
N GLN A 154 2.39 -29.73 6.45
CA GLN A 154 3.20 -28.66 7.05
C GLN A 154 4.09 -29.17 8.19
N SER A 155 3.58 -30.02 9.08
CA SER A 155 4.36 -30.60 10.18
C SER A 155 5.56 -31.43 9.71
N GLU A 156 5.40 -32.13 8.59
CA GLU A 156 6.45 -32.94 7.98
C GLU A 156 7.48 -32.09 7.23
N ASN A 157 7.02 -31.09 6.47
CA ASN A 157 7.84 -30.38 5.49
C ASN A 157 8.40 -29.05 5.99
N TRP A 158 7.72 -28.34 6.90
CA TRP A 158 8.19 -27.06 7.44
C TRP A 158 9.15 -27.26 8.61
N ARG A 159 10.29 -27.89 8.33
CA ARG A 159 11.39 -28.11 9.29
C ARG A 159 12.71 -27.62 8.71
N GLY A 160 13.51 -26.93 9.52
CA GLY A 160 14.80 -26.40 9.10
C GLY A 160 14.66 -25.60 7.80
N GLU A 161 15.45 -25.96 6.79
CA GLU A 161 15.49 -25.30 5.48
C GLU A 161 14.16 -25.34 4.70
N GLY A 162 13.28 -26.28 5.04
CA GLY A 162 11.95 -26.40 4.43
C GLY A 162 10.89 -25.45 5.01
N HIS A 163 11.20 -24.71 6.09
CA HIS A 163 10.25 -23.75 6.66
C HIS A 163 10.28 -22.43 5.86
N PRO A 164 9.14 -21.88 5.38
CA PRO A 164 9.13 -20.66 4.55
C PRO A 164 9.73 -19.42 5.23
N ALA A 165 9.72 -19.39 6.57
CA ALA A 165 10.38 -18.36 7.37
C ALA A 165 11.81 -18.73 7.83
N TRP A 166 12.42 -19.77 7.25
CA TRP A 166 13.78 -20.17 7.58
C TRP A 166 14.79 -19.25 6.89
N ASP A 167 15.40 -18.39 7.69
CA ASP A 167 16.52 -17.52 7.32
C ASP A 167 17.83 -18.13 7.84
N GLY A 168 18.27 -19.23 7.24
CA GLY A 168 19.59 -19.85 7.51
C GLY A 168 19.77 -20.59 8.86
N GLY A 169 18.73 -20.67 9.70
CA GLY A 169 18.75 -21.39 10.97
C GLY A 169 19.48 -20.67 12.11
N TRP A 170 19.29 -21.13 13.35
CA TRP A 170 19.83 -20.54 14.60
C TRP A 170 21.34 -20.79 14.80
N ASN A 171 22.14 -20.77 13.72
CA ASN A 171 23.59 -20.95 13.80
C ASN A 171 24.36 -19.63 13.87
N ASP A 172 23.68 -18.54 14.15
CA ASP A 172 24.29 -17.24 14.12
C ASP A 172 24.96 -16.90 15.45
N GLU A 173 26.27 -16.72 15.42
CA GLU A 173 27.06 -16.09 16.48
C GLU A 173 26.41 -14.76 16.92
N ARG A 174 25.70 -14.07 16.00
CA ARG A 174 24.83 -12.91 16.23
C ARG A 174 23.75 -13.12 17.31
N ILE A 175 23.08 -14.28 17.36
CA ILE A 175 21.99 -14.57 18.32
C ILE A 175 22.57 -14.94 19.68
N ARG A 176 23.63 -15.75 19.72
CA ARG A 176 24.34 -16.09 20.97
C ARG A 176 24.93 -14.84 21.62
N ASN A 177 25.49 -13.93 20.81
CA ASN A 177 25.99 -12.65 21.29
C ASN A 177 24.84 -11.75 21.79
N TRP A 178 23.72 -11.67 21.06
CA TRP A 178 22.55 -10.88 21.50
C TRP A 178 22.02 -11.30 22.87
N THR A 179 21.77 -12.59 23.11
CA THR A 179 21.25 -13.05 24.41
C THR A 179 22.23 -12.72 25.55
N LYS A 180 23.53 -12.83 25.29
CA LYS A 180 24.58 -12.47 26.26
C LYS A 180 24.57 -10.97 26.55
N VAL A 181 24.62 -10.12 25.52
CA VAL A 181 24.70 -8.67 25.66
C VAL A 181 23.39 -8.10 26.23
N LYS A 182 22.22 -8.66 25.87
CA LYS A 182 20.92 -8.33 26.47
C LYS A 182 20.95 -8.54 27.99
N ARG A 183 21.38 -9.73 28.43
CA ARG A 183 21.48 -10.04 29.87
C ARG A 183 22.45 -9.09 30.57
N GLN A 184 23.63 -8.85 29.99
CA GLN A 184 24.60 -7.92 30.56
C GLN A 184 24.07 -6.48 30.63
N THR A 185 23.24 -6.06 29.68
CA THR A 185 22.58 -4.73 29.68
C THR A 185 21.58 -4.64 30.83
N LEU A 186 20.74 -5.66 31.02
CA LEU A 186 19.79 -5.71 32.13
C LEU A 186 20.49 -5.76 33.49
N GLU A 187 21.55 -6.57 33.62
CA GLU A 187 22.37 -6.65 34.84
C GLU A 187 23.03 -5.30 35.16
N ARG A 188 23.60 -4.62 34.15
CA ARG A 188 24.19 -3.27 34.28
C ARG A 188 23.14 -2.26 34.73
N ASP A 189 21.96 -2.29 34.10
CA ASP A 189 20.87 -1.34 34.33
C ASP A 189 20.01 -1.74 35.56
N ASN A 190 20.49 -2.69 36.37
CA ASN A 190 19.83 -3.19 37.59
C ASN A 190 18.37 -3.61 37.36
N HIS A 191 18.07 -4.17 36.18
CA HIS A 191 16.73 -4.53 35.70
C HIS A 191 15.71 -3.38 35.83
N ARG A 192 16.16 -2.13 35.70
CA ARG A 192 15.34 -0.91 35.83
C ARG A 192 15.35 -0.10 34.54
N CYS A 193 14.24 0.58 34.27
CA CYS A 193 14.17 1.57 33.20
C CYS A 193 15.16 2.72 33.48
N GLN A 194 16.09 2.98 32.57
CA GLN A 194 17.09 4.04 32.75
C GLN A 194 16.53 5.46 32.54
N ASN A 195 15.27 5.60 32.09
CA ASN A 195 14.62 6.90 31.92
C ASN A 195 13.68 7.26 33.08
N CYS A 196 12.93 6.29 33.61
CA CYS A 196 11.94 6.54 34.67
C CYS A 196 12.17 5.72 35.94
N GLU A 197 13.28 4.99 36.03
CA GLU A 197 13.74 4.20 37.19
C GLU A 197 12.82 3.06 37.66
N ALA A 198 11.69 2.86 36.98
CA ALA A 198 10.71 1.81 37.26
C ALA A 198 11.37 0.42 37.26
N SER A 199 11.10 -0.36 38.30
CA SER A 199 11.63 -1.72 38.47
C SER A 199 10.77 -2.78 37.80
N VAL A 200 11.24 -4.02 37.80
CA VAL A 200 10.46 -5.18 37.33
C VAL A 200 9.16 -5.31 38.10
N GLU A 201 9.15 -5.02 39.40
CA GLU A 201 7.95 -5.04 40.24
C GLU A 201 6.92 -3.97 39.81
N ASP A 202 7.38 -2.77 39.45
CA ASP A 202 6.52 -1.68 38.98
C ASP A 202 5.93 -1.97 37.58
N LEU A 203 6.69 -2.66 36.74
CA LEU A 203 6.34 -2.94 35.34
C LEU A 203 5.60 -4.26 35.14
N GLY A 204 5.70 -5.19 36.08
CA GLY A 204 5.21 -6.57 35.96
C GLY A 204 5.96 -7.42 34.93
N GLN A 205 7.03 -6.90 34.35
CA GLN A 205 7.88 -7.54 33.33
C GLN A 205 9.26 -6.89 33.30
N GLU A 206 10.24 -7.56 32.68
CA GLU A 206 11.54 -6.93 32.44
C GLU A 206 11.43 -5.74 31.47
N PRO A 207 12.26 -4.69 31.65
CA PRO A 207 12.42 -3.64 30.67
C PRO A 207 12.86 -4.17 29.30
N ASP A 208 12.38 -3.53 28.24
CA ASP A 208 12.82 -3.79 26.87
C ASP A 208 14.22 -3.19 26.64
N ILE A 209 14.98 -3.76 25.71
CA ILE A 209 16.30 -3.22 25.34
C ILE A 209 16.16 -2.38 24.07
N HIS A 210 16.51 -1.11 24.18
CA HIS A 210 16.53 -0.15 23.10
C HIS A 210 17.95 0.01 22.54
N HIS A 211 18.05 0.20 21.22
CA HIS A 211 19.30 0.55 20.55
C HIS A 211 19.43 2.08 20.44
N ILE A 212 20.45 2.66 21.06
CA ILE A 212 20.73 4.12 21.02
C ILE A 212 20.94 4.58 19.58
N VAL A 213 21.80 3.87 18.85
CA VAL A 213 21.94 3.99 17.40
C VAL A 213 21.17 2.83 16.77
N PRO A 214 20.15 3.09 15.94
CA PRO A 214 19.32 2.04 15.33
C PRO A 214 20.12 1.06 14.47
N LEU A 215 19.68 -0.20 14.42
CA LEU A 215 20.34 -1.27 13.66
C LEU A 215 20.57 -0.91 12.18
N ARG A 216 19.65 -0.16 11.58
CA ARG A 216 19.71 0.27 10.17
C ARG A 216 20.87 1.21 9.83
N GLU A 217 21.47 1.85 10.83
CA GLU A 217 22.59 2.79 10.65
C GLU A 217 23.96 2.07 10.64
N PHE A 218 23.99 0.75 10.84
CA PHE A 218 25.21 -0.05 10.83
C PHE A 218 25.33 -0.88 9.56
N ASP A 219 26.49 -0.81 8.90
CA ASP A 219 26.83 -1.67 7.75
C ASP A 219 26.90 -3.16 8.12
N ASP A 220 27.29 -3.45 9.37
CA ASP A 220 27.31 -4.79 9.96
C ASP A 220 26.40 -4.80 11.21
N PRO A 221 25.26 -5.51 11.17
CA PRO A 221 24.31 -5.61 12.28
C PRO A 221 24.94 -6.08 13.61
N THR A 222 25.99 -6.89 13.57
CA THR A 222 26.64 -7.40 14.79
C THR A 222 27.29 -6.30 15.62
N ARG A 223 27.70 -5.18 14.98
CA ARG A 223 28.31 -4.02 15.64
C ARG A 223 27.31 -3.17 16.41
N ALA A 224 26.02 -3.29 16.12
CA ALA A 224 24.97 -2.59 16.86
C ALA A 224 24.69 -3.24 18.23
N HIS A 225 25.09 -4.50 18.43
CA HIS A 225 24.81 -5.29 19.62
C HIS A 225 25.93 -5.15 20.67
N THR A 226 26.24 -3.92 21.06
CA THR A 226 27.27 -3.60 22.06
C THR A 226 26.64 -2.97 23.30
N LEU A 227 27.22 -3.19 24.49
CA LEU A 227 26.69 -2.61 25.74
C LEU A 227 26.54 -1.08 25.66
N ASP A 228 27.47 -0.42 24.97
CA ASP A 228 27.46 1.04 24.81
C ASP A 228 26.31 1.52 23.91
N ASN A 229 25.82 0.67 23.02
CA ASN A 229 24.71 0.98 22.13
C ASN A 229 23.34 0.52 22.67
N LEU A 230 23.28 -0.16 23.82
CA LEU A 230 22.04 -0.72 24.38
C LEU A 230 21.67 -0.13 25.73
N ILE A 231 20.38 0.16 25.93
CA ILE A 231 19.83 0.72 27.18
C ILE A 231 18.49 0.07 27.54
N ALA A 232 18.29 -0.24 28.82
CA ALA A 232 17.04 -0.82 29.32
C ALA A 232 15.97 0.27 29.52
N LEU A 233 14.82 0.12 28.86
CA LEU A 233 13.69 1.05 28.92
C LEU A 233 12.37 0.30 29.10
N CYS A 234 11.47 0.82 29.92
CA CYS A 234 10.11 0.30 29.95
C CYS A 234 9.41 0.57 28.62
N ARG A 235 8.40 -0.24 28.28
CA ARG A 235 7.66 -0.12 27.01
C ARG A 235 7.15 1.31 26.74
N ALA A 236 6.71 2.03 27.76
CA ALA A 236 6.25 3.41 27.62
C ALA A 236 7.39 4.36 27.23
N CYS A 237 8.53 4.31 27.92
CA CYS A 237 9.71 5.13 27.60
C CYS A 237 10.30 4.76 26.25
N HIS A 238 10.39 3.45 25.96
CA HIS A 238 10.85 2.92 24.68
C HIS A 238 10.06 3.53 23.52
N MET A 239 8.72 3.47 23.58
CA MET A 239 7.87 4.03 22.54
C MET A 239 8.02 5.54 22.38
N ARG A 240 8.13 6.31 23.48
CA ARG A 240 8.30 7.76 23.40
C ARG A 240 9.62 8.15 22.74
N ILE A 241 10.70 7.44 23.05
CA ILE A 241 12.02 7.68 22.45
C ILE A 241 12.05 7.28 20.97
N GLU A 242 11.49 6.12 20.61
CA GLU A 242 11.38 5.69 19.21
C GLU A 242 10.62 6.68 18.32
N HIS A 243 9.61 7.36 18.89
CA HIS A 243 8.83 8.38 18.19
C HIS A 243 9.38 9.80 18.31
N GLY A 244 10.56 9.99 18.93
CA GLY A 244 11.19 11.30 19.10
C GLY A 244 10.44 12.25 20.05
N LEU A 245 9.59 11.71 20.92
CA LEU A 245 8.80 12.47 21.90
C LEU A 245 9.58 12.74 23.18
N GLU A 246 10.62 11.95 23.45
CA GLU A 246 11.57 12.14 24.56
C GLU A 246 12.99 11.86 24.07
N GLN A 247 13.97 12.52 24.69
CA GLN A 247 15.39 12.25 24.43
C GLN A 247 15.88 11.07 25.28
N LEU A 248 16.92 10.39 24.80
CA LEU A 248 17.59 9.36 25.57
C LEU A 248 18.23 9.99 26.84
N PRO A 249 18.13 9.32 28.00
CA PRO A 249 18.75 9.82 29.23
C PRO A 249 20.27 9.84 29.10
N GLU A 250 20.92 10.85 29.71
CA GLU A 250 22.38 10.91 29.80
C GLU A 250 22.89 9.75 30.66
N ARG A 251 23.84 8.97 30.13
CA ARG A 251 24.45 7.87 30.89
C ARG A 251 25.37 8.47 31.95
N ASN A 252 25.07 8.24 33.23
CA ASN A 252 26.05 8.43 34.29
C ASN A 252 27.15 7.37 34.11
N GLN A 253 28.39 7.83 33.98
CA GLN A 253 29.59 7.00 33.77
C GLN A 253 29.87 6.07 34.95
#